data_AF-A0A6P8CSF5-F1
#
_entry.id   AF-A0A6P8CSF5-F1
#
_cell.length_a   1.000
_cell.length_b   1.000
_cell.length_c   1.000
_cell.angle_alpha   90.00
_cell.angle_beta   90.00
_cell.angle_gamma   90.00
#
_symmetry.space_group_name_H-M   'P 1'
#
loop_
_entity.id
_entity.type
_entity.pdbx_description
1 polymer ?
#
loop_
_entity_poly.entity_id
_entity_poly.type
_entity_poly.pdbx_seq_one_letter_code
_entity_poly.pdbx_strand_id
1 'polypeptide(L)'
;MHRGKRQRGIPGRGTKRAMEFTLTGNSLKTFARSITGLARIGNELVVQASPSELALHTLNASRSAYQLITFKPDFFDVYTVTDGQVKCSVLLKDVCSVLRTPITNIDHLDVQLPDPDASRLQWVLECYNGIRKTYRINCNVDPDIQQLSLDKERYPSNFIVRPRDLNRLLANFQSSLQEITIIATERNSLPSDAANEIGGKAVELRSYLDPAKESDSSLHTQLWIDPLEEFVQYTHNGDPVDVTFGVKELKAFLSFCEGCEVDIHLYFEKAGEPILMTPRCGVDDGATANFDATLVLATMLSSQLHEGNASEPPAAAATMQGQAERGSSGAQQDRNKATGSENPSNHTRIWSELSDGQAVQLEVVEVLMEGRFQRKGTQILVKIGKFKGLATFKSHMLHLPEELGRQIWMKTMEGCFHRGILVTG
;
A
#
# COMPACT_ATOMS: atom_id res chain seq x y z
N MET A 1 57.59 -29.30 32.66
CA MET A 1 56.84 -28.04 32.87
C MET A 1 56.53 -27.41 31.53
N HIS A 2 55.28 -27.55 31.07
CA HIS A 2 54.72 -26.78 29.95
C HIS A 2 54.61 -25.30 30.33
N ARG A 3 54.91 -24.40 29.39
CA ARG A 3 54.16 -23.15 29.22
C ARG A 3 54.36 -22.61 27.80
N GLY A 4 53.34 -22.87 26.97
CA GLY A 4 53.23 -22.34 25.62
C GLY A 4 53.00 -20.83 25.62
N LYS A 5 53.60 -20.18 24.61
CA LYS A 5 53.33 -18.79 24.26
C LYS A 5 51.91 -18.68 23.71
N ARG A 6 51.02 -17.98 24.42
CA ARG A 6 49.70 -17.59 23.89
C ARG A 6 49.88 -16.49 22.84
N GLN A 7 49.42 -16.79 21.62
CA GLN A 7 49.19 -15.85 20.54
C GLN A 7 48.26 -14.72 21.01
N ARG A 8 48.58 -13.50 20.56
CA ARG A 8 47.68 -12.34 20.66
C ARG A 8 46.44 -12.64 19.83
N GLY A 9 45.27 -12.56 20.49
CA GLY A 9 43.98 -12.75 19.86
C GLY A 9 43.73 -11.69 18.78
N ILE A 10 43.34 -12.19 17.62
CA ILE A 10 42.74 -11.44 16.51
C ILE A 10 41.42 -10.83 17.04
N PRO A 11 41.12 -9.54 16.78
CA PRO A 11 39.82 -8.98 17.15
C PRO A 11 38.72 -9.68 16.35
N GLY A 12 37.62 -9.98 17.04
CA GLY A 12 36.60 -10.94 16.63
C GLY A 12 36.07 -10.75 15.20
N ARG A 13 35.83 -11.88 14.53
CA ARG A 13 34.91 -11.97 13.39
C ARG A 13 33.64 -11.21 13.74
N GLY A 14 33.40 -10.07 13.09
CA GLY A 14 32.08 -9.49 13.04
C GLY A 14 31.14 -10.53 12.46
N THR A 15 30.16 -10.97 13.24
CA THR A 15 29.03 -11.73 12.72
C THR A 15 28.40 -10.87 11.63
N LYS A 16 28.54 -11.30 10.37
CA LYS A 16 27.89 -10.66 9.21
C LYS A 16 26.39 -10.66 9.49
N ARG A 17 25.77 -9.47 9.54
CA ARG A 17 24.34 -9.28 9.82
C ARG A 17 23.61 -9.08 8.51
N ALA A 18 22.49 -9.78 8.34
CA ALA A 18 21.64 -9.65 7.16
C ALA A 18 21.23 -8.19 6.88
N MET A 19 20.88 -7.48 7.95
CA MET A 19 20.45 -6.09 7.90
C MET A 19 20.88 -5.36 9.17
N GLU A 20 21.41 -4.15 9.02
CA GLU A 20 21.74 -3.25 10.12
C GLU A 20 21.50 -1.80 9.70
N PHE A 21 20.83 -1.02 10.54
CA PHE A 21 20.81 0.41 10.41
C PHE A 21 20.84 1.15 11.75
N THR A 22 21.40 2.35 11.74
CA THR A 22 21.53 3.24 12.91
C THR A 22 20.93 4.60 12.61
N LEU A 23 20.23 5.17 13.60
CA LEU A 23 19.55 6.46 13.51
C LEU A 23 19.87 7.34 14.73
N THR A 24 20.22 8.59 14.47
CA THR A 24 20.44 9.64 15.46
C THR A 24 19.57 10.88 15.20
N GLY A 25 19.54 11.79 16.17
CA GLY A 25 19.08 13.18 15.98
C GLY A 25 17.71 13.33 15.30
N ASN A 26 17.69 14.04 14.17
CA ASN A 26 16.46 14.34 13.45
C ASN A 26 15.93 13.14 12.64
N SER A 27 16.80 12.30 12.07
CA SER A 27 16.40 11.07 11.37
C SER A 27 15.63 10.14 12.31
N LEU A 28 16.08 10.00 13.56
CA LEU A 28 15.35 9.23 14.58
C LEU A 28 13.95 9.80 14.85
N LYS A 29 13.79 11.13 14.94
CA LYS A 29 12.48 11.76 15.14
C LYS A 29 11.54 11.49 13.96
N THR A 30 12.02 11.65 12.74
CA THR A 30 11.25 11.37 11.51
C THR A 30 10.87 9.90 11.41
N PHE A 31 11.80 8.99 11.71
CA PHE A 31 11.53 7.56 11.75
C PHE A 31 10.48 7.20 12.81
N ALA A 32 10.59 7.75 14.02
CA ALA A 32 9.60 7.51 15.08
C ALA A 32 8.19 8.03 14.71
N ARG A 33 8.11 9.19 14.05
CA ARG A 33 6.85 9.72 13.48
C ARG A 33 6.28 8.81 12.40
N SER A 34 7.14 8.26 11.54
CA SER A 34 6.76 7.30 10.49
C SER A 34 6.14 6.05 11.07
N ILE A 35 6.79 5.43 12.06
CA ILE A 35 6.23 4.27 12.79
C ILE A 35 4.91 4.61 13.46
N THR A 36 4.81 5.79 14.07
CA THR A 36 3.56 6.25 14.73
C THR A 36 2.43 6.44 13.70
N GLY A 37 2.73 6.96 12.51
CA GLY A 37 1.79 7.08 11.40
C GLY A 37 1.29 5.70 10.94
N LEU A 38 2.21 4.79 10.63
CA LEU A 38 1.90 3.42 10.21
C LEU A 38 1.03 2.68 11.25
N ALA A 39 1.35 2.83 12.54
CA ALA A 39 0.60 2.22 13.65
C ALA A 39 -0.85 2.70 13.79
N ARG A 40 -1.23 3.83 13.17
CA ARG A 40 -2.62 4.31 13.15
C ARG A 40 -3.43 3.72 11.99
N ILE A 41 -2.75 3.23 10.95
CA ILE A 41 -3.35 2.62 9.76
C ILE A 41 -3.54 1.12 9.97
N GLY A 42 -2.47 0.40 10.30
CA GLY A 42 -2.46 -1.07 10.38
C GLY A 42 -1.83 -1.61 11.66
N ASN A 43 -1.89 -2.94 11.79
CA ASN A 43 -1.40 -3.66 12.97
C ASN A 43 -0.04 -4.33 12.77
N GLU A 44 0.31 -4.58 11.51
CA GLU A 44 1.53 -5.27 11.10
C GLU A 44 2.40 -4.32 10.27
N LEU A 45 3.69 -4.27 10.59
CA LEU A 45 4.71 -3.56 9.83
C LEU A 45 5.49 -4.57 9.02
N VAL A 46 5.45 -4.43 7.71
CA VAL A 46 6.35 -5.14 6.81
C VAL A 46 7.59 -4.27 6.59
N VAL A 47 8.75 -4.85 6.84
CA VAL A 47 10.07 -4.24 6.65
C VAL A 47 10.72 -4.92 5.46
N GLN A 48 11.01 -4.15 4.42
CA GLN A 48 11.78 -4.59 3.26
C GLN A 48 13.05 -3.74 3.17
N ALA A 49 14.20 -4.35 3.36
CA ALA A 49 15.49 -3.67 3.26
C ALA A 49 16.23 -4.16 2.02
N SER A 50 16.78 -3.23 1.26
CA SER A 50 17.61 -3.45 0.08
C SER A 50 18.80 -2.49 0.13
N PRO A 51 19.93 -2.76 -0.55
CA PRO A 51 21.05 -1.82 -0.59
C PRO A 51 20.68 -0.41 -1.06
N SER A 52 19.60 -0.23 -1.81
CA SER A 52 19.14 1.05 -2.34
C SER A 52 18.13 1.78 -1.46
N GLU A 53 17.41 1.07 -0.58
CA GLU A 53 16.36 1.66 0.27
C GLU A 53 15.83 0.72 1.36
N LEU A 54 15.30 1.31 2.43
CA LEU A 54 14.43 0.67 3.40
C LEU A 54 12.97 1.07 3.13
N ALA A 55 12.13 0.10 2.78
CA ALA A 55 10.69 0.27 2.63
C ALA A 55 9.94 -0.30 3.84
N LEU A 56 9.12 0.55 4.46
CA LEU A 56 8.22 0.23 5.56
C LEU A 56 6.79 0.36 5.07
N HIS A 57 6.01 -0.72 5.12
CA HIS A 57 4.61 -0.62 4.76
C HIS A 57 3.69 -1.35 5.72
N THR A 58 2.43 -0.93 5.71
CA THR A 58 1.36 -1.53 6.50
C THR A 58 0.07 -1.55 5.70
N LEU A 59 -0.77 -2.53 5.99
CA LEU A 59 -2.10 -2.67 5.44
C LEU A 59 -3.08 -2.75 6.62
N ASN A 60 -4.23 -2.08 6.51
CA ASN A 60 -5.28 -2.23 7.50
C ASN A 60 -5.96 -3.61 7.39
N ALA A 61 -6.71 -3.99 8.42
CA ALA A 61 -7.33 -5.32 8.51
C ALA A 61 -8.33 -5.62 7.37
N SER A 62 -9.04 -4.60 6.89
CA SER A 62 -9.98 -4.70 5.77
C SER A 62 -9.31 -4.65 4.40
N ARG A 63 -7.98 -4.45 4.34
CA ARG A 63 -7.24 -4.31 3.08
C ARG A 63 -7.78 -3.19 2.20
N SER A 64 -8.24 -2.10 2.81
CA SER A 64 -8.77 -0.92 2.14
C SER A 64 -7.86 0.30 2.30
N ALA A 65 -6.82 0.21 3.13
CA ALA A 65 -5.84 1.26 3.33
C ALA A 65 -4.43 0.69 3.40
N TYR A 66 -3.54 1.27 2.62
CA TYR A 66 -2.13 0.92 2.54
C TYR A 66 -1.28 2.16 2.69
N GLN A 67 -0.26 2.07 3.53
CA GLN A 67 0.73 3.13 3.65
C GLN A 67 2.12 2.54 3.44
N LEU A 68 2.91 3.21 2.60
CA LEU A 68 4.31 2.93 2.33
C LEU A 68 5.14 4.15 2.70
N ILE A 69 6.27 3.93 3.37
CA ILE A 69 7.28 4.93 3.66
C ILE A 69 8.62 4.34 3.27
N THR A 70 9.36 5.00 2.38
CA THR A 70 10.67 4.57 1.92
C THR A 70 11.75 5.52 2.43
N PHE A 71 12.92 4.97 2.78
CA PHE A 71 14.09 5.73 3.24
C PHE A 71 15.28 5.34 2.40
N LYS A 72 15.99 6.33 1.86
CA LYS A 72 17.28 6.12 1.18
C LYS A 72 18.36 5.80 2.20
N PRO A 73 19.44 5.09 1.83
CA PRO A 73 20.58 4.80 2.70
C PRO A 73 21.15 6.06 3.38
N ASP A 74 21.16 7.19 2.66
CA ASP A 74 21.64 8.50 3.17
C ASP A 74 20.80 9.08 4.32
N PHE A 75 19.64 8.50 4.62
CA PHE A 75 18.84 8.85 5.78
C PHE A 75 19.45 8.36 7.10
N PHE A 76 20.25 7.28 7.05
CA PHE A 76 20.78 6.57 8.20
C PHE A 76 22.25 6.91 8.44
N ASP A 77 22.68 6.88 9.69
CA ASP A 77 24.10 7.04 10.03
C ASP A 77 24.92 5.82 9.61
N VAL A 78 24.29 4.65 9.71
CA VAL A 78 24.80 3.36 9.23
C VAL A 78 23.64 2.67 8.52
N TYR A 79 23.88 2.14 7.33
CA TYR A 79 22.94 1.29 6.62
C TYR A 79 23.69 0.17 5.91
N THR A 80 23.37 -1.08 6.20
CA THR A 80 24.04 -2.25 5.61
C THR A 80 23.05 -3.38 5.42
N VAL A 81 23.03 -3.95 4.21
CA VAL A 81 22.22 -5.12 3.84
C VAL A 81 23.11 -6.08 3.06
N THR A 82 23.29 -7.32 3.54
CA THR A 82 24.33 -8.22 3.00
C THR A 82 23.87 -9.24 1.97
N ASP A 83 22.57 -9.45 1.80
CA ASP A 83 22.00 -10.55 0.99
C ASP A 83 20.97 -10.05 -0.04
N GLY A 84 21.21 -8.86 -0.61
CA GLY A 84 20.43 -8.28 -1.72
C GLY A 84 19.07 -7.73 -1.33
N GLN A 85 18.23 -8.51 -0.63
CA GLN A 85 16.97 -8.03 -0.06
C GLN A 85 16.60 -8.84 1.18
N VAL A 86 16.25 -8.15 2.26
CA VAL A 86 15.75 -8.74 3.50
C VAL A 86 14.30 -8.33 3.68
N LYS A 87 13.44 -9.29 4.01
CA LYS A 87 12.01 -9.06 4.23
C LYS A 87 11.61 -9.69 5.54
N CYS A 88 10.85 -8.97 6.35
CA CYS A 88 10.21 -9.52 7.52
C CYS A 88 8.97 -8.69 7.90
N SER A 89 8.08 -9.25 8.71
CA SER A 89 7.01 -8.48 9.33
C SER A 89 7.01 -8.59 10.84
N VAL A 90 6.59 -7.52 11.51
CA VAL A 90 6.51 -7.41 12.96
C VAL A 90 5.22 -6.72 13.37
N LEU A 91 4.75 -6.96 14.59
CA LEU A 91 3.57 -6.25 15.09
C LEU A 91 3.92 -4.80 15.44
N LEU A 92 3.18 -3.84 14.87
CA LEU A 92 3.38 -2.41 15.11
C LEU A 92 3.26 -2.06 16.60
N LYS A 93 2.39 -2.74 17.35
CA LYS A 93 2.25 -2.54 18.80
C LYS A 93 3.56 -2.83 19.56
N ASP A 94 4.35 -3.80 19.09
CA ASP A 94 5.61 -4.20 19.72
C ASP A 94 6.71 -3.20 19.36
N VAL A 95 6.73 -2.70 18.11
CA VAL A 95 7.64 -1.63 17.68
C VAL A 95 7.33 -0.33 18.44
N CYS A 96 6.05 0.05 18.56
CA CYS A 96 5.62 1.19 19.36
C CYS A 96 6.01 1.07 20.84
N SER A 97 6.13 -0.15 21.37
CA SER A 97 6.60 -0.37 22.74
C SER A 97 8.06 0.05 22.96
N VAL A 98 8.90 -0.06 21.91
CA VAL A 98 10.29 0.42 21.89
C VAL A 98 10.30 1.95 21.98
N LEU A 99 9.46 2.59 21.16
CA LEU A 99 9.34 4.05 21.06
C LEU A 99 8.58 4.72 22.22
N ARG A 100 8.19 3.97 23.26
CA ARG A 100 7.70 4.56 24.53
C ARG A 100 8.79 5.32 25.28
N THR A 101 10.06 4.99 25.03
CA THR A 101 11.17 5.80 25.54
C THR A 101 11.13 7.14 24.80
N PRO A 102 11.05 8.29 25.52
CA PRO A 102 11.00 9.60 24.86
C PRO A 102 12.17 9.79 23.90
N ILE A 103 11.90 10.16 22.66
CA ILE A 103 12.92 10.30 21.61
C ILE A 103 14.00 11.31 22.01
N THR A 104 13.65 12.33 22.81
CA THR A 104 14.58 13.33 23.35
C THR A 104 15.65 12.74 24.27
N ASN A 105 15.43 11.54 24.82
CA ASN A 105 16.36 10.88 25.72
C ASN A 105 17.27 9.88 25.00
N ILE A 106 16.98 9.56 23.73
CA ILE A 106 17.69 8.58 22.94
C ILE A 106 18.82 9.30 22.20
N ASP A 107 20.04 8.80 22.40
CA ASP A 107 21.23 9.23 21.67
C ASP A 107 21.25 8.62 20.27
N HIS A 108 21.15 7.29 20.19
CA HIS A 108 20.98 6.56 18.93
C HIS A 108 20.12 5.30 19.08
N LEU A 109 19.51 4.90 17.97
CA LEU A 109 18.76 3.66 17.79
C LEU A 109 19.49 2.78 16.79
N ASP A 110 19.81 1.56 17.17
CA ASP A 110 20.28 0.51 16.25
C ASP A 110 19.21 -0.54 16.02
N VAL A 111 18.98 -0.90 14.76
CA VAL A 111 18.10 -1.99 14.37
C VAL A 111 18.90 -3.01 13.59
N GLN A 112 18.83 -4.27 14.01
CA GLN A 112 19.67 -5.34 13.49
C GLN A 112 18.86 -6.62 13.30
N LEU A 113 19.00 -7.22 12.12
CA LEU A 113 18.58 -8.58 11.83
C LEU A 113 19.84 -9.43 11.60
N PRO A 114 20.12 -10.43 12.45
CA PRO A 114 21.35 -11.23 12.34
C PRO A 114 21.47 -12.03 11.03
N ASP A 115 20.37 -12.59 10.57
CA ASP A 115 20.28 -13.57 9.48
C ASP A 115 18.92 -13.38 8.78
N PRO A 116 18.80 -13.56 7.44
CA PRO A 116 17.51 -13.41 6.75
C PRO A 116 16.41 -14.30 7.35
N ASP A 117 16.77 -15.48 7.85
CA ASP A 117 15.85 -16.44 8.47
C ASP A 117 15.64 -16.22 9.98
N ALA A 118 16.18 -15.12 10.53
CA ALA A 118 16.12 -14.87 11.96
C ALA A 118 14.68 -14.58 12.39
N SER A 119 14.22 -15.28 13.43
CA SER A 119 12.86 -15.10 14.00
C SER A 119 12.70 -13.84 14.87
N ARG A 120 13.77 -13.06 15.06
CA ARG A 120 13.75 -11.89 15.95
C ARG A 120 14.53 -10.71 15.39
N LEU A 121 13.83 -9.59 15.23
CA LEU A 121 14.41 -8.28 14.92
C LEU A 121 14.84 -7.60 16.23
N GLN A 122 16.11 -7.20 16.31
CA GLN A 122 16.65 -6.56 17.50
C GLN A 122 16.64 -5.04 17.35
N TRP A 123 16.13 -4.35 18.37
CA TRP A 123 16.14 -2.90 18.49
C TRP A 123 16.92 -2.52 19.75
N VAL A 124 17.91 -1.65 19.61
CA VAL A 124 18.76 -1.20 20.70
C VAL A 124 18.65 0.31 20.81
N LEU A 125 18.23 0.79 21.98
CA LEU A 125 18.21 2.21 22.30
C LEU A 125 19.38 2.50 23.23
N GLU A 126 20.26 3.40 22.83
CA GLU A 126 21.26 3.99 23.72
C GLU A 126 20.77 5.39 24.11
N CYS A 127 20.67 5.66 25.40
CA CYS A 127 20.15 6.92 25.94
C CYS A 127 21.30 7.82 26.41
N TYR A 128 21.12 9.14 26.38
CA TYR A 128 22.12 10.11 26.83
C TYR A 128 22.57 9.93 28.29
N ASN A 129 21.75 9.29 29.12
CA ASN A 129 22.06 8.97 30.52
C ASN A 129 22.88 7.67 30.68
N GLY A 130 23.36 7.07 29.59
CA GLY A 130 24.13 5.82 29.60
C GLY A 130 23.27 4.55 29.72
N ILE A 131 21.93 4.66 29.78
CA ILE A 131 21.05 3.49 29.78
C ILE A 131 20.96 2.90 28.38
N ARG A 132 21.22 1.59 28.27
CA ARG A 132 21.01 0.82 27.05
C ARG A 132 19.82 -0.12 27.20
N LYS A 133 18.83 -0.01 26.32
CA LYS A 133 17.64 -0.88 26.29
C LYS A 133 17.68 -1.74 25.04
N THR A 134 17.56 -3.06 25.18
CA THR A 134 17.54 -4.00 24.05
C THR A 134 16.19 -4.70 24.00
N TYR A 135 15.53 -4.62 22.84
CA TYR A 135 14.25 -5.24 22.56
C TYR A 135 14.44 -6.27 21.45
N ARG A 136 13.84 -7.46 21.61
CA ARG A 136 13.86 -8.53 20.61
C ARG A 136 12.44 -8.84 20.20
N ILE A 137 12.01 -8.28 19.09
CA ILE A 137 10.65 -8.40 18.57
C ILE A 137 10.61 -9.62 17.66
N ASN A 138 9.62 -10.49 17.86
CA ASN A 138 9.44 -11.64 16.98
C ASN A 138 9.02 -11.15 15.59
N CYS A 139 9.66 -11.65 14.54
CA CYS A 139 9.32 -11.34 13.16
C CYS A 139 8.89 -12.59 12.39
N ASN A 140 7.95 -12.40 11.46
CA ASN A 140 7.62 -13.38 10.44
C ASN A 140 8.54 -13.15 9.23
N VAL A 141 9.16 -14.22 8.74
CA VAL A 141 10.17 -14.18 7.67
C VAL A 141 9.54 -14.22 6.27
N ASP A 142 8.28 -14.66 6.17
CA ASP A 142 7.54 -14.73 4.91
C ASP A 142 6.18 -14.01 5.02
N PRO A 143 6.17 -12.67 5.06
CA PRO A 143 4.92 -11.92 5.00
C PRO A 143 4.31 -11.97 3.59
N ASP A 144 2.98 -12.01 3.49
CA ASP A 144 2.27 -11.82 2.22
C ASP A 144 2.41 -10.35 1.80
N ILE A 145 3.28 -10.08 0.83
CA ILE A 145 3.57 -8.71 0.37
C ILE A 145 2.87 -8.47 -0.96
N GLN A 146 2.00 -7.47 -0.97
CA GLN A 146 1.40 -6.95 -2.19
C GLN A 146 1.97 -5.57 -2.47
N GLN A 147 2.91 -5.51 -3.42
CA GLN A 147 3.45 -4.24 -3.91
C GLN A 147 2.44 -3.60 -4.86
N LEU A 148 2.19 -2.31 -4.67
CA LEU A 148 1.33 -1.53 -5.54
C LEU A 148 2.17 -0.52 -6.31
N SER A 149 2.16 -0.64 -7.64
CA SER A 149 2.67 0.38 -8.55
C SER A 149 1.48 1.22 -9.03
N LEU A 150 1.26 2.38 -8.41
CA LEU A 150 0.33 3.38 -8.93
C LEU A 150 1.10 4.44 -9.70
N ASP A 151 0.64 4.72 -10.91
CA ASP A 151 1.12 5.85 -11.69
C ASP A 151 0.39 7.13 -11.26
N LYS A 152 1.14 8.08 -10.69
CA LYS A 152 0.61 9.37 -10.22
C LYS A 152 0.04 10.20 -11.38
N GLU A 153 0.59 10.02 -12.58
CA GLU A 153 0.21 10.79 -13.77
C GLU A 153 -1.16 10.40 -14.32
N ARG A 154 -1.70 9.26 -13.87
CA ARG A 154 -2.99 8.74 -14.32
C ARG A 154 -4.19 9.47 -13.72
N TYR A 155 -4.02 10.20 -12.62
CA TYR A 155 -5.12 10.82 -11.89
C TYR A 155 -5.43 12.24 -12.39
N PRO A 156 -6.60 12.47 -13.02
CA PRO A 156 -6.93 13.76 -13.62
C PRO A 156 -7.28 14.83 -12.58
N SER A 157 -7.80 14.41 -11.43
CA SER A 157 -8.20 15.30 -10.34
C SER A 157 -7.19 15.23 -9.21
N ASN A 158 -6.65 16.39 -8.83
CA ASN A 158 -5.70 16.45 -7.73
C ASN A 158 -5.67 17.84 -7.08
N PHE A 159 -5.29 17.88 -5.82
CA PHE A 159 -5.07 19.13 -5.12
C PHE A 159 -3.99 19.00 -4.05
N ILE A 160 -3.43 20.15 -3.68
CA ILE A 160 -2.34 20.26 -2.72
C ILE A 160 -2.80 21.15 -1.60
N VAL A 161 -2.73 20.65 -0.37
CA VAL A 161 -3.26 21.32 0.81
C VAL A 161 -2.28 21.16 1.98
N ARG A 162 -2.19 22.18 2.82
CA ARG A 162 -1.41 22.09 4.05
C ARG A 162 -2.13 21.20 5.05
N PRO A 163 -1.43 20.33 5.80
CA PRO A 163 -2.08 19.46 6.78
C PRO A 163 -2.95 20.21 7.79
N ARG A 164 -2.51 21.40 8.23
CA ARG A 164 -3.26 22.24 9.18
C ARG A 164 -4.57 22.77 8.60
N ASP A 165 -4.54 23.17 7.33
CA ASP A 165 -5.69 23.73 6.64
C ASP A 165 -6.75 22.62 6.43
N LEU A 166 -6.34 21.44 5.96
CA LEU A 166 -7.27 20.31 5.84
C LEU A 166 -7.80 19.82 7.20
N ASN A 167 -6.96 19.76 8.24
CA ASN A 167 -7.42 19.44 9.59
C ASN A 167 -8.46 20.44 10.11
N ARG A 168 -8.30 21.74 9.84
CA ARG A 168 -9.28 22.77 10.19
C ARG A 168 -10.61 22.57 9.47
N LEU A 169 -10.59 22.23 8.19
CA LEU A 169 -11.80 21.93 7.42
C LEU A 169 -12.51 20.68 7.98
N LEU A 170 -11.75 19.62 8.28
CA LEU A 170 -12.26 18.38 8.88
C LEU A 170 -12.81 18.55 10.30
N ALA A 171 -12.43 19.61 11.02
CA ALA A 171 -12.94 19.90 12.37
C ALA A 171 -14.43 20.30 12.38
N ASN A 172 -15.01 20.65 11.23
CA ASN A 172 -16.45 20.93 11.10
C ASN A 172 -17.30 19.64 11.14
N PHE A 173 -16.69 18.48 10.95
CA PHE A 173 -17.39 17.19 10.93
C PHE A 173 -17.40 16.54 12.30
N GLN A 174 -18.39 15.67 12.55
CA GLN A 174 -18.46 14.91 13.78
C GLN A 174 -17.19 14.09 14.01
N SER A 175 -16.73 14.02 15.26
CA SER A 175 -15.51 13.26 15.61
C SER A 175 -15.64 11.76 15.34
N SER A 176 -16.87 11.23 15.32
CA SER A 176 -17.22 9.84 15.04
C SER A 176 -17.38 9.52 13.54
N LEU A 177 -17.22 10.51 12.65
CA LEU A 177 -17.37 10.30 11.21
C LEU A 177 -16.35 9.26 10.72
N GLN A 178 -16.86 8.19 10.10
CA GLN A 178 -16.03 7.11 9.58
C GLN A 178 -15.55 7.42 8.16
N GLU A 179 -16.43 7.96 7.32
CA GLU A 179 -16.20 8.15 5.89
C GLU A 179 -16.58 9.57 5.47
N ILE A 180 -15.81 10.13 4.54
CA ILE A 180 -16.02 11.46 3.98
C ILE A 180 -15.98 11.37 2.46
N THR A 181 -16.84 12.15 1.82
CA THR A 181 -16.88 12.30 0.37
C THR A 181 -16.20 13.62 -0.01
N ILE A 182 -15.26 13.55 -0.95
CA ILE A 182 -14.72 14.72 -1.65
C ILE A 182 -15.39 14.78 -3.01
N ILE A 183 -15.92 15.95 -3.35
CA ILE A 183 -16.45 16.25 -4.68
C ILE A 183 -15.60 17.35 -5.28
N ALA A 184 -15.10 17.11 -6.48
CA ALA A 184 -14.35 18.07 -7.28
C ALA A 184 -15.18 18.46 -8.49
N THR A 185 -15.27 19.77 -8.75
CA THR A 185 -15.92 20.34 -9.92
C THR A 185 -15.01 21.34 -10.61
N GLU A 186 -15.32 21.69 -11.86
CA GLU A 186 -14.56 22.74 -12.54
C GLU A 186 -14.68 24.07 -11.79
N ARG A 187 -13.55 24.80 -11.70
CA ARG A 187 -13.52 26.13 -11.09
C ARG A 187 -14.39 27.16 -11.83
N ASN A 188 -14.57 26.97 -13.14
CA ASN A 188 -15.23 27.93 -14.02
C ASN A 188 -16.63 27.50 -14.48
N SER A 189 -17.17 26.40 -13.96
CA SER A 189 -18.54 26.00 -14.28
C SER A 189 -19.52 26.99 -13.62
N LEU A 190 -19.87 28.06 -14.33
CA LEU A 190 -21.04 28.87 -14.00
C LEU A 190 -22.27 27.97 -14.02
N PRO A 191 -23.14 27.99 -13.01
CA PRO A 191 -24.45 27.39 -13.15
C PRO A 191 -25.21 28.18 -14.22
N SER A 192 -25.44 27.59 -15.39
CA SER A 192 -26.56 28.00 -16.22
C SER A 192 -27.82 27.64 -15.43
N ASP A 193 -28.58 28.66 -15.02
CA ASP A 193 -29.87 28.59 -14.33
C ASP A 193 -29.86 28.08 -12.87
N ALA A 194 -29.54 28.96 -11.93
CA ALA A 194 -30.44 29.31 -10.81
C ALA A 194 -29.71 30.25 -9.83
N ALA A 195 -30.48 31.11 -9.20
CA ALA A 195 -30.04 32.15 -8.28
C ALA A 195 -29.38 31.60 -7.00
N ASN A 196 -28.06 31.36 -7.03
CA ASN A 196 -27.25 31.28 -5.82
C ASN A 196 -25.85 31.83 -6.05
N GLU A 197 -25.49 32.82 -5.24
CA GLU A 197 -24.22 33.56 -5.19
C GLU A 197 -23.05 32.68 -4.70
N ILE A 198 -22.77 31.57 -5.38
CA ILE A 198 -21.73 30.62 -4.99
C ILE A 198 -20.79 30.39 -6.18
N GLY A 199 -20.22 31.47 -6.71
CA GLY A 199 -19.06 31.38 -7.59
C GLY A 199 -17.81 30.99 -6.79
N GLY A 200 -16.93 30.17 -7.36
CA GLY A 200 -15.61 29.85 -6.79
C GLY A 200 -15.56 28.59 -5.90
N LYS A 201 -16.69 28.09 -5.38
CA LYS A 201 -16.70 26.89 -4.53
C LYS A 201 -16.67 25.59 -5.36
N ALA A 202 -15.48 25.22 -5.81
CA ALA A 202 -15.27 24.09 -6.72
C ALA A 202 -14.94 22.76 -6.03
N VAL A 203 -14.87 22.75 -4.69
CA VAL A 203 -14.72 21.52 -3.91
C VAL A 203 -15.77 21.45 -2.83
N GLU A 204 -16.37 20.29 -2.66
CA GLU A 204 -17.29 20.01 -1.57
C GLU A 204 -16.79 18.84 -0.73
N LEU A 205 -16.87 18.97 0.60
CA LEU A 205 -16.68 17.89 1.54
C LEU A 205 -18.04 17.52 2.14
N ARG A 206 -18.44 16.25 2.05
CA ARG A 206 -19.69 15.75 2.64
C ARG A 206 -19.41 14.62 3.63
N SER A 207 -20.13 14.58 4.75
CA SER A 207 -20.17 13.38 5.57
C SER A 207 -20.89 12.28 4.81
N TYR A 208 -20.33 11.08 4.74
CA TYR A 208 -21.05 9.94 4.18
C TYR A 208 -21.95 9.31 5.24
N LEU A 209 -23.21 9.09 4.88
CA LEU A 209 -24.20 8.37 5.69
C LEU A 209 -24.54 7.08 4.96
N ASP A 210 -24.31 5.95 5.63
CA ASP A 210 -24.62 4.64 5.07
C ASP A 210 -26.14 4.46 5.00
N PRO A 211 -26.75 4.37 3.80
CA PRO A 211 -28.20 4.24 3.65
C PRO A 211 -28.75 2.96 4.30
N ALA A 212 -27.90 1.93 4.47
CA ALA A 212 -28.29 0.68 5.14
C ALA A 212 -28.31 0.80 6.66
N LYS A 213 -27.68 1.85 7.23
CA LYS A 213 -27.71 2.16 8.65
C LYS A 213 -28.73 3.25 8.91
N GLU A 214 -30.00 2.86 9.05
CA GLU A 214 -31.05 3.77 9.55
C GLU A 214 -30.63 4.32 10.92
N SER A 215 -30.10 5.55 10.93
CA SER A 215 -29.79 6.28 12.14
C SER A 215 -30.35 7.69 12.02
N ASP A 216 -31.57 7.87 12.53
CA ASP A 216 -32.34 9.12 12.53
C ASP A 216 -31.65 10.29 13.28
N SER A 217 -30.43 10.10 13.80
CA SER A 217 -29.67 11.08 14.58
C SER A 217 -28.28 11.40 14.01
N SER A 218 -27.95 10.87 12.83
CA SER A 218 -26.66 11.16 12.18
C SER A 218 -26.68 12.54 11.54
N LEU A 219 -25.71 13.39 11.91
CA LEU A 219 -25.64 14.76 11.40
C LEU A 219 -25.00 14.75 10.02
N HIS A 220 -25.78 15.08 8.99
CA HIS A 220 -25.23 15.33 7.67
C HIS A 220 -24.59 16.71 7.61
N THR A 221 -23.29 16.77 7.32
CA THR A 221 -22.51 18.00 7.20
C THR A 221 -21.96 18.13 5.78
N GLN A 222 -22.16 19.29 5.17
CA GLN A 222 -21.63 19.63 3.86
C GLN A 222 -20.85 20.93 3.96
N LEU A 223 -19.64 20.96 3.40
CA LEU A 223 -18.75 22.10 3.40
C LEU A 223 -18.30 22.41 1.98
N TRP A 224 -18.65 23.60 1.51
CA TRP A 224 -18.22 24.11 0.21
C TRP A 224 -16.95 24.94 0.38
N ILE A 225 -15.93 24.61 -0.41
CA ILE A 225 -14.57 25.16 -0.34
C ILE A 225 -14.26 25.91 -1.61
N ASP A 226 -13.75 27.13 -1.47
CA ASP A 226 -13.03 27.82 -2.54
C ASP A 226 -11.57 27.35 -2.58
N PRO A 227 -11.13 26.63 -3.62
CA PRO A 227 -9.75 26.15 -3.72
C PRO A 227 -8.69 27.24 -3.75
N LEU A 228 -9.03 28.49 -4.09
CA LEU A 228 -8.07 29.60 -4.12
C LEU A 228 -7.73 30.10 -2.71
N GLU A 229 -8.65 29.97 -1.76
CA GLU A 229 -8.46 30.40 -0.39
C GLU A 229 -7.83 29.30 0.47
N GLU A 230 -8.21 28.04 0.24
CA GLU A 230 -7.89 26.93 1.14
C GLU A 230 -6.76 26.01 0.63
N PHE A 231 -6.51 25.94 -0.68
CA PHE A 231 -5.54 25.02 -1.26
C PHE A 231 -4.34 25.74 -1.89
N VAL A 232 -3.18 25.07 -1.84
CA VAL A 232 -1.96 25.53 -2.51
C VAL A 232 -2.10 25.38 -4.02
N GLN A 233 -2.74 24.29 -4.46
CA GLN A 233 -3.01 24.01 -5.86
C GLN A 233 -4.27 23.17 -5.97
N TYR A 234 -5.04 23.37 -7.03
CA TYR A 234 -6.17 22.51 -7.37
C TYR A 234 -6.24 22.36 -8.88
N THR A 235 -6.37 21.12 -9.31
CA THR A 235 -6.44 20.71 -10.70
C THR A 235 -7.62 19.75 -10.85
N HIS A 236 -8.64 20.17 -11.57
CA HIS A 236 -9.73 19.32 -12.00
C HIS A 236 -10.36 19.97 -13.22
N ASN A 237 -10.62 19.16 -14.24
CA ASN A 237 -11.26 19.58 -15.49
C ASN A 237 -12.25 18.47 -15.90
N GLY A 238 -13.39 18.86 -16.45
CA GLY A 238 -14.46 17.99 -16.90
C GLY A 238 -15.64 17.89 -15.94
N ASP A 239 -16.34 16.77 -16.03
CA ASP A 239 -17.52 16.49 -15.23
C ASP A 239 -17.18 16.37 -13.74
N PRO A 240 -18.11 16.75 -12.84
CA PRO A 240 -17.95 16.52 -11.40
C PRO A 240 -17.57 15.08 -11.09
N VAL A 241 -16.58 14.90 -10.20
CA VAL A 241 -16.19 13.59 -9.69
C VAL A 241 -16.24 13.56 -8.18
N ASP A 242 -16.63 12.41 -7.63
CA ASP A 242 -16.66 12.20 -6.20
C ASP A 242 -15.90 10.94 -5.78
N VAL A 243 -15.32 10.98 -4.58
CA VAL A 243 -14.68 9.83 -3.94
C VAL A 243 -15.01 9.82 -2.45
N THR A 244 -15.48 8.67 -1.96
CA THR A 244 -15.81 8.47 -0.54
C THR A 244 -14.84 7.48 0.09
N PHE A 245 -14.20 7.84 1.20
CA PHE A 245 -13.15 7.04 1.82
C PHE A 245 -13.00 7.30 3.33
N GLY A 246 -12.19 6.48 4.00
CA GLY A 246 -12.00 6.49 5.46
C GLY A 246 -11.32 7.75 6.01
N VAL A 247 -11.96 8.39 6.98
CA VAL A 247 -11.48 9.60 7.67
C VAL A 247 -10.37 9.29 8.67
N LYS A 248 -10.43 8.13 9.33
CA LYS A 248 -9.45 7.72 10.35
C LYS A 248 -8.04 7.67 9.75
N GLU A 249 -7.91 7.04 8.60
CA GLU A 249 -6.64 6.87 7.90
C GLU A 249 -6.14 8.20 7.31
N LEU A 250 -7.04 9.03 6.76
CA LEU A 250 -6.72 10.40 6.34
C LEU A 250 -6.13 11.22 7.50
N LYS A 251 -6.79 11.24 8.67
CA LYS A 251 -6.33 11.97 9.87
C LYS A 251 -4.98 11.46 10.38
N ALA A 252 -4.74 10.15 10.28
CA ALA A 252 -3.45 9.56 10.63
C ALA A 252 -2.32 10.08 9.71
N PHE A 253 -2.56 10.12 8.41
CA PHE A 253 -1.59 10.63 7.44
C PHE A 253 -1.39 12.14 7.53
N LEU A 254 -2.45 12.90 7.81
CA LEU A 254 -2.38 14.32 8.13
C LEU A 254 -1.47 14.60 9.32
N SER A 255 -1.62 13.83 10.41
CA SER A 255 -0.77 13.97 11.60
C SER A 255 0.70 13.67 11.29
N PHE A 256 0.97 12.70 10.41
CA PHE A 256 2.32 12.37 9.97
C PHE A 256 2.95 13.51 9.14
N CYS A 257 2.23 14.02 8.14
CA CYS A 257 2.71 15.10 7.28
C CYS A 257 2.87 16.42 8.05
N GLU A 258 1.97 16.73 8.99
CA GLU A 258 2.10 17.88 9.87
C GLU A 258 3.37 17.79 10.73
N GLY A 259 3.67 16.61 11.28
CA GLY A 259 4.89 16.38 12.04
C GLY A 259 6.17 16.45 11.20
N CYS A 260 6.06 16.27 9.88
CA CYS A 260 7.16 16.43 8.92
C CYS A 260 7.19 17.83 8.29
N GLU A 261 6.23 18.70 8.60
CA GLU A 261 6.11 20.06 8.06
C GLU A 261 6.03 20.10 6.52
N VAL A 262 5.35 19.12 5.92
CA VAL A 262 5.18 18.97 4.47
C VAL A 262 3.71 19.08 4.06
N ASP A 263 3.48 19.67 2.89
CA ASP A 263 2.16 19.72 2.27
C ASP A 263 1.74 18.34 1.77
N ILE A 264 0.44 18.14 1.54
CA ILE A 264 -0.11 16.87 1.05
C ILE A 264 -0.66 17.09 -0.34
N HIS A 265 -0.28 16.20 -1.26
CA HIS A 265 -0.87 16.10 -2.60
C HIS A 265 -1.82 14.92 -2.64
N LEU A 266 -3.08 15.17 -2.95
CA LEU A 266 -4.13 14.17 -3.11
C LEU A 266 -4.45 14.00 -4.60
N TYR A 267 -4.59 12.76 -5.04
CA TYR A 267 -4.85 12.35 -6.42
C TYR A 267 -6.02 11.38 -6.46
N PHE A 268 -7.00 11.62 -7.34
CA PHE A 268 -8.20 10.80 -7.47
C PHE A 268 -8.80 10.92 -8.88
N GLU A 269 -9.62 9.93 -9.26
CA GLU A 269 -10.30 9.89 -10.56
C GLU A 269 -11.82 9.93 -10.37
N LYS A 270 -12.40 8.85 -9.82
CA LYS A 270 -13.84 8.68 -9.62
C LYS A 270 -14.12 7.63 -8.55
N ALA A 271 -15.38 7.52 -8.14
CA ALA A 271 -15.86 6.47 -7.23
C ALA A 271 -15.41 5.07 -7.68
N GLY A 272 -14.93 4.26 -6.73
CA GLY A 272 -14.38 2.92 -6.93
C GLY A 272 -12.91 2.88 -7.32
N GLU A 273 -12.33 3.99 -7.79
CA GLU A 273 -10.90 4.12 -8.01
C GLU A 273 -10.21 4.65 -6.73
N PRO A 274 -9.02 4.14 -6.37
CA PRO A 274 -8.39 4.50 -5.11
C PRO A 274 -7.94 5.96 -5.10
N ILE A 275 -8.01 6.58 -3.93
CA ILE A 275 -7.41 7.89 -3.69
C ILE A 275 -5.96 7.70 -3.21
N LEU A 276 -5.05 8.42 -3.83
CA LEU A 276 -3.62 8.41 -3.56
C LEU A 276 -3.21 9.72 -2.89
N MET A 277 -2.41 9.63 -1.83
CA MET A 277 -1.90 10.80 -1.10
C MET A 277 -0.39 10.67 -0.92
N THR A 278 0.34 11.73 -1.24
CA THR A 278 1.80 11.77 -1.08
C THR A 278 2.23 13.08 -0.45
N PRO A 279 3.30 13.11 0.37
CA PRO A 279 3.89 14.36 0.80
C PRO A 279 4.43 15.14 -0.40
N ARG A 280 4.23 16.45 -0.41
CA ARG A 280 4.89 17.38 -1.32
C ARG A 280 5.98 18.10 -0.54
N CYS A 281 7.21 17.61 -0.64
CA CYS A 281 8.37 18.37 -0.19
C CYS A 281 8.52 19.60 -1.11
N GLY A 282 8.77 20.77 -0.53
CA GLY A 282 8.95 22.01 -1.29
C GLY A 282 10.04 21.87 -2.36
N VAL A 283 9.90 22.60 -3.47
CA VAL A 283 10.79 22.54 -4.63
C VAL A 283 12.26 22.89 -4.30
N ASP A 284 12.53 23.56 -3.16
CA ASP A 284 13.90 23.79 -2.66
C ASP A 284 14.58 22.57 -2.03
N ASP A 285 13.85 21.46 -1.83
CA ASP A 285 14.33 20.24 -1.16
C ASP A 285 14.35 19.02 -2.10
N GLY A 286 14.10 19.25 -3.40
CA GLY A 286 13.90 18.20 -4.43
C GLY A 286 15.13 17.36 -4.74
N ALA A 287 16.32 17.72 -4.23
CA ALA A 287 17.54 16.94 -4.35
C ALA A 287 17.94 16.23 -3.02
N THR A 288 17.25 16.49 -1.91
CA THR A 288 17.70 16.16 -0.54
C THR A 288 16.65 15.44 0.31
N ALA A 289 15.45 15.15 -0.21
CA ALA A 289 14.51 14.29 0.47
C ALA A 289 15.05 12.85 0.55
N ASN A 290 15.53 12.49 1.75
CA ASN A 290 16.09 11.17 2.05
C ASN A 290 14.99 10.13 2.38
N PHE A 291 13.71 10.51 2.33
CA PHE A 291 12.57 9.62 2.50
C PHE A 291 11.39 10.07 1.62
N ASP A 292 10.50 9.13 1.28
CA ASP A 292 9.22 9.36 0.60
C ASP A 292 8.10 8.61 1.34
N ALA A 293 6.85 9.02 1.15
CA ALA A 293 5.69 8.33 1.70
C ALA A 293 4.51 8.33 0.74
N THR A 294 3.65 7.34 0.88
CA THR A 294 2.46 7.16 0.06
C THR A 294 1.36 6.52 0.91
N LEU A 295 0.18 7.13 0.94
CA LEU A 295 -1.05 6.54 1.46
C LEU A 295 -2.01 6.29 0.30
N VAL A 296 -2.57 5.09 0.25
CA VAL A 296 -3.58 4.69 -0.73
C VAL A 296 -4.81 4.22 0.04
N LEU A 297 -5.97 4.80 -0.27
CA LEU A 297 -7.24 4.38 0.29
C LEU A 297 -8.16 3.90 -0.82
N ALA A 298 -8.79 2.75 -0.61
CA ALA A 298 -9.92 2.33 -1.42
C ALA A 298 -11.08 3.30 -1.22
N THR A 299 -11.82 3.53 -2.30
CA THR A 299 -13.01 4.40 -2.29
C THR A 299 -14.27 3.58 -2.51
N MET A 300 -15.41 4.11 -2.07
CA MET A 300 -16.72 3.50 -2.32
C MET A 300 -16.99 3.39 -3.82
N LEU A 301 -17.59 2.27 -4.22
CA LEU A 301 -17.96 1.99 -5.62
C LEU A 301 -19.10 2.88 -6.13
N SER A 302 -19.98 3.33 -5.23
CA SER A 302 -21.16 4.13 -5.58
C SER A 302 -20.85 5.62 -5.50
N SER A 303 -21.17 6.34 -6.57
CA SER A 303 -21.10 7.81 -6.62
C SER A 303 -22.21 8.47 -5.79
N GLN A 304 -21.87 9.57 -5.14
CA GLN A 304 -22.74 10.41 -4.31
C GLN A 304 -23.23 11.67 -5.06
N LEU A 305 -22.92 11.80 -6.36
CA LEU A 305 -23.36 12.94 -7.18
C LEU A 305 -24.85 12.88 -7.55
N HIS A 306 -25.48 11.69 -7.50
CA HIS A 306 -26.82 11.44 -8.03
C HIS A 306 -27.93 11.18 -6.98
N GLU A 307 -27.70 11.44 -5.69
CA GLU A 307 -28.72 11.22 -4.64
C GLU A 307 -29.87 12.27 -4.63
N GLY A 308 -30.10 12.95 -5.75
CA GLY A 308 -31.04 14.07 -5.87
C GLY A 308 -32.19 13.90 -6.86
N ASN A 309 -32.57 12.68 -7.31
CA ASN A 309 -33.83 12.43 -8.04
C ASN A 309 -34.15 10.93 -8.27
N ALA A 310 -34.44 10.18 -7.21
CA ALA A 310 -35.12 8.89 -7.32
C ALA A 310 -36.47 8.94 -6.58
N SER A 311 -37.36 9.80 -7.04
CA SER A 311 -38.76 9.84 -6.61
C SER A 311 -39.66 10.37 -7.73
N GLU A 312 -39.56 9.80 -8.93
CA GLU A 312 -40.69 9.85 -9.88
C GLU A 312 -41.40 8.49 -9.84
N PRO A 313 -42.60 8.39 -9.23
CA PRO A 313 -43.45 7.24 -9.47
C PRO A 313 -43.92 7.28 -10.94
N PRO A 314 -43.88 6.16 -11.69
CA PRO A 314 -44.45 6.14 -13.03
C PRO A 314 -45.95 6.41 -12.94
N ALA A 315 -46.38 7.52 -13.51
CA ALA A 315 -47.77 7.91 -13.63
C ALA A 315 -48.55 6.87 -14.47
N ALA A 316 -49.47 6.20 -13.77
CA ALA A 316 -50.76 5.67 -14.23
C ALA A 316 -50.84 4.98 -15.62
N ALA A 317 -51.05 3.66 -15.57
CA ALA A 317 -52.04 3.01 -16.43
C ALA A 317 -53.11 2.39 -15.52
N ALA A 318 -54.33 2.94 -15.61
CA ALA A 318 -55.50 2.49 -14.88
C ALA A 318 -55.98 1.12 -15.37
N THR A 319 -56.29 0.19 -14.45
CA THR A 319 -57.47 -0.68 -14.60
C THR A 319 -57.97 -1.13 -13.21
N MET A 320 -59.26 -0.89 -12.96
CA MET A 320 -60.03 -1.21 -11.77
C MET A 320 -60.45 -2.70 -11.71
N GLN A 321 -60.93 -3.09 -10.50
CA GLN A 321 -61.69 -4.30 -10.08
C GLN A 321 -60.85 -5.29 -9.26
N GLY A 322 -61.19 -5.71 -8.03
CA GLY A 322 -62.35 -5.48 -7.15
C GLY A 322 -62.43 -6.63 -6.12
N GLN A 323 -62.80 -6.32 -4.85
CA GLN A 323 -63.29 -7.21 -3.77
C GLN A 323 -62.37 -8.37 -3.29
N ALA A 324 -62.43 -8.93 -2.09
CA ALA A 324 -62.87 -8.59 -0.73
C ALA A 324 -62.49 -9.80 0.16
N GLU A 325 -62.44 -9.61 1.48
CA GLU A 325 -62.59 -10.61 2.56
C GLU A 325 -61.36 -11.36 3.16
N ARG A 326 -61.08 -10.96 4.42
CA ARG A 326 -61.01 -11.74 5.67
C ARG A 326 -60.40 -13.15 5.67
N GLY A 327 -59.44 -13.37 6.58
CA GLY A 327 -59.15 -14.70 7.12
C GLY A 327 -58.00 -14.72 8.13
N SER A 328 -58.33 -14.97 9.39
CA SER A 328 -57.44 -15.04 10.55
C SER A 328 -56.70 -16.38 10.67
N SER A 329 -55.63 -16.36 11.46
CA SER A 329 -55.06 -17.42 12.33
C SER A 329 -54.06 -18.44 11.77
N GLY A 330 -53.01 -18.68 12.56
CA GLY A 330 -52.19 -19.89 12.52
C GLY A 330 -50.74 -19.65 12.97
N ALA A 331 -50.29 -20.37 13.99
CA ALA A 331 -49.18 -20.04 14.87
C ALA A 331 -47.88 -20.83 14.62
N GLN A 332 -46.85 -20.49 15.42
CA GLN A 332 -45.67 -21.29 15.81
C GLN A 332 -44.54 -21.41 14.75
N GLN A 333 -43.24 -21.32 15.06
CA GLN A 333 -42.54 -21.86 16.23
C GLN A 333 -41.04 -21.41 16.33
N ASP A 334 -40.56 -21.26 17.57
CA ASP A 334 -39.22 -21.47 18.17
C ASP A 334 -37.89 -20.87 17.63
N ARG A 335 -37.43 -19.83 18.36
CA ARG A 335 -36.23 -19.72 19.23
C ARG A 335 -34.93 -20.55 18.97
N ASN A 336 -33.82 -19.81 19.06
CA ASN A 336 -32.38 -20.16 19.25
C ASN A 336 -31.63 -20.55 17.96
N LYS A 337 -30.45 -20.02 17.61
CA LYS A 337 -29.24 -19.80 18.43
C LYS A 337 -28.22 -18.92 17.67
N ALA A 338 -27.38 -18.23 18.43
CA ALA A 338 -26.31 -17.31 18.00
C ALA A 338 -25.43 -17.78 16.82
N THR A 339 -25.01 -16.84 15.98
CA THR A 339 -23.66 -16.76 15.40
C THR A 339 -23.41 -15.32 14.93
N GLY A 340 -22.29 -14.75 15.34
CA GLY A 340 -21.84 -13.46 14.84
C GLY A 340 -21.44 -13.56 13.37
N SER A 341 -21.69 -12.49 12.63
CA SER A 341 -20.98 -12.22 11.37
C SER A 341 -20.69 -10.73 11.31
N GLU A 342 -19.43 -10.37 11.55
CA GLU A 342 -18.81 -9.20 10.94
C GLU A 342 -18.91 -9.41 9.42
N ASN A 343 -19.82 -8.69 8.77
CA ASN A 343 -19.79 -8.56 7.32
C ASN A 343 -18.78 -7.45 6.98
N PRO A 344 -17.67 -7.73 6.29
CA PRO A 344 -16.92 -6.69 5.62
C PRO A 344 -17.84 -6.12 4.52
N SER A 345 -18.10 -4.82 4.56
CA SER A 345 -18.99 -4.14 3.63
C SER A 345 -18.50 -4.29 2.17
N ASN A 346 -19.33 -4.90 1.31
CA ASN A 346 -19.13 -5.16 -0.13
C ASN A 346 -19.07 -3.89 -1.01
N HIS A 347 -18.80 -2.72 -0.45
CA HIS A 347 -18.93 -1.44 -1.14
C HIS A 347 -17.59 -0.80 -1.55
N THR A 348 -16.45 -1.45 -1.25
CA THR A 348 -15.11 -1.00 -1.65
C THR A 348 -14.35 -2.15 -2.32
N ARG A 349 -13.48 -1.84 -3.29
CA ARG A 349 -12.52 -2.83 -3.80
C ARG A 349 -11.51 -3.17 -2.71
N ILE A 350 -11.20 -4.45 -2.58
CA ILE A 350 -10.15 -4.92 -1.68
C ILE A 350 -8.78 -4.76 -2.34
N TRP A 351 -7.73 -4.60 -1.54
CA TRP A 351 -6.36 -4.33 -2.00
C TRP A 351 -5.88 -5.21 -3.15
N SER A 352 -6.20 -6.51 -3.11
CA SER A 352 -5.80 -7.48 -4.14
C SER A 352 -6.37 -7.19 -5.53
N GLU A 353 -7.51 -6.52 -5.63
CA GLU A 353 -8.12 -6.12 -6.90
C GLU A 353 -7.52 -4.84 -7.47
N LEU A 354 -6.92 -4.00 -6.60
CA LEU A 354 -6.23 -2.77 -6.99
C LEU A 354 -4.81 -3.05 -7.50
N SER A 355 -4.17 -4.14 -7.05
CA SER A 355 -2.85 -4.57 -7.53
C SER A 355 -2.84 -5.17 -8.94
N ASP A 356 -4.01 -5.50 -9.51
CA ASP A 356 -4.11 -6.11 -10.85
C ASP A 356 -4.08 -5.10 -12.02
N GLY A 357 -3.81 -3.82 -11.73
CA GLY A 357 -3.50 -2.80 -12.74
C GLY A 357 -2.12 -3.02 -13.34
N GLN A 358 -2.04 -3.75 -14.47
CA GLN A 358 -0.84 -3.99 -15.30
C GLN A 358 0.47 -4.06 -14.50
N ALA A 359 0.72 -5.24 -13.92
CA ALA A 359 2.08 -5.65 -13.61
C ALA A 359 2.92 -5.56 -14.89
N VAL A 360 3.69 -4.49 -15.05
CA VAL A 360 4.94 -4.59 -15.79
C VAL A 360 5.79 -5.50 -14.93
N GLN A 361 5.78 -6.79 -15.25
CA GLN A 361 6.79 -7.72 -14.76
C GLN A 361 8.14 -7.17 -15.21
N LEU A 362 8.81 -6.43 -14.34
CA LEU A 362 10.25 -6.33 -14.35
C LEU A 362 10.75 -7.74 -14.00
N GLU A 363 10.87 -8.56 -15.03
CA GLU A 363 11.53 -9.85 -14.98
C GLU A 363 13.02 -9.57 -14.74
N VAL A 364 13.41 -9.44 -13.46
CA VAL A 364 14.81 -9.62 -13.08
C VAL A 364 15.10 -11.09 -13.29
N VAL A 365 15.62 -11.41 -14.48
CA VAL A 365 16.16 -12.74 -14.77
C VAL A 365 17.46 -12.89 -13.98
N GLU A 366 17.38 -13.32 -12.73
CA GLU A 366 18.52 -13.96 -12.06
C GLU A 366 18.78 -15.30 -12.76
N VAL A 367 19.79 -15.31 -13.63
CA VAL A 367 20.30 -16.55 -14.23
C VAL A 367 21.13 -17.28 -13.16
N LEU A 368 20.47 -18.12 -12.36
CA LEU A 368 21.17 -19.08 -11.51
C LEU A 368 21.60 -20.30 -12.35
N MET A 369 22.82 -20.25 -12.89
CA MET A 369 23.45 -21.39 -13.56
C MET A 369 23.96 -22.41 -12.53
N GLU A 370 23.10 -23.28 -12.00
CA GLU A 370 23.54 -24.50 -11.33
C GLU A 370 23.59 -25.68 -12.32
N GLY A 371 24.74 -25.82 -12.99
CA GLY A 371 25.05 -26.99 -13.82
C GLY A 371 26.04 -27.90 -13.13
N ARG A 372 25.65 -29.14 -12.81
CA ARG A 372 26.64 -30.21 -12.52
C ARG A 372 27.23 -30.71 -13.83
N PHE A 373 28.49 -30.34 -14.08
CA PHE A 373 29.27 -30.86 -15.21
C PHE A 373 29.78 -32.26 -14.89
N GLN A 374 29.45 -33.25 -15.73
CA GLN A 374 30.13 -34.54 -15.77
C GLN A 374 30.79 -34.68 -17.14
N ARG A 375 32.12 -34.65 -17.15
CA ARG A 375 32.93 -34.78 -18.37
C ARG A 375 33.22 -36.26 -18.64
N LYS A 376 32.64 -36.82 -19.69
CA LYS A 376 33.08 -38.10 -20.27
C LYS A 376 33.33 -37.90 -21.77
N GLY A 377 34.60 -37.75 -22.14
CA GLY A 377 35.03 -37.63 -23.53
C GLY A 377 34.63 -36.32 -24.22
N THR A 378 34.69 -36.32 -25.56
CA THR A 378 34.57 -35.14 -26.43
C THR A 378 33.14 -34.64 -26.67
N GLN A 379 32.18 -35.01 -25.82
CA GLN A 379 30.79 -34.55 -25.94
C GLN A 379 30.24 -34.12 -24.56
N ILE A 380 29.56 -32.97 -24.54
CA ILE A 380 28.87 -32.42 -23.36
C ILE A 380 27.39 -32.75 -23.47
N LEU A 381 26.86 -33.53 -22.52
CA LEU A 381 25.45 -33.88 -22.47
C LEU A 381 24.71 -32.91 -21.52
N VAL A 382 23.84 -32.07 -22.07
CA VAL A 382 22.99 -31.15 -21.28
C VAL A 382 21.60 -31.77 -21.13
N LYS A 383 21.19 -32.04 -19.89
CA LYS A 383 19.85 -32.56 -19.60
C LYS A 383 18.92 -31.39 -19.28
N ILE A 384 18.08 -31.01 -20.24
CA ILE A 384 17.10 -29.92 -20.08
C ILE A 384 15.80 -30.53 -19.53
N GLY A 385 15.33 -30.00 -18.39
CA GLY A 385 14.06 -30.39 -17.76
C GLY A 385 12.84 -29.91 -18.56
N LYS A 386 11.68 -30.55 -18.37
CA LYS A 386 10.44 -30.28 -19.12
C LYS A 386 9.96 -28.83 -18.95
N PHE A 387 9.72 -28.14 -20.07
CA PHE A 387 9.01 -26.85 -20.09
C PHE A 387 7.50 -27.05 -20.30
N LYS A 388 6.67 -26.27 -19.59
CA LYS A 388 5.25 -26.09 -19.89
C LYS A 388 5.09 -24.81 -20.71
N GLY A 389 4.57 -24.93 -21.94
CA GLY A 389 4.11 -23.79 -22.75
C GLY A 389 4.92 -23.53 -24.02
N LEU A 390 4.25 -23.50 -25.18
CA LEU A 390 4.84 -23.32 -26.51
C LEU A 390 5.25 -21.85 -26.78
N ALA A 391 4.73 -20.89 -26.00
CA ALA A 391 4.97 -19.46 -26.19
C ALA A 391 6.36 -19.00 -25.68
N THR A 392 6.88 -19.63 -24.63
CA THR A 392 8.18 -19.29 -24.01
C THR A 392 9.36 -19.74 -24.87
N PHE A 393 9.16 -20.75 -25.73
CA PHE A 393 10.22 -21.33 -26.57
C PHE A 393 10.62 -20.42 -27.75
N LYS A 394 9.69 -19.61 -28.27
CA LYS A 394 9.93 -18.72 -29.42
C LYS A 394 10.75 -17.47 -29.04
N SER A 395 10.57 -16.96 -27.82
CA SER A 395 11.30 -15.79 -27.32
C SER A 395 12.78 -16.10 -27.02
N HIS A 396 13.07 -17.28 -26.47
CA HIS A 396 14.44 -17.68 -26.14
C HIS A 396 15.32 -18.06 -27.34
N MET A 397 14.74 -18.33 -28.51
CA MET A 397 15.51 -18.69 -29.71
C MET A 397 16.09 -17.48 -30.47
N LEU A 398 15.64 -16.27 -30.16
CA LEU A 398 16.12 -15.02 -30.79
C LEU A 398 17.48 -14.54 -30.25
N HIS A 399 18.00 -15.16 -29.20
CA HIS A 399 19.28 -14.79 -28.57
C HIS A 399 20.40 -15.84 -28.69
N LEU A 400 20.23 -16.85 -29.54
CA LEU A 400 21.29 -17.82 -29.84
C LEU A 400 22.00 -17.47 -31.15
N PRO A 401 23.33 -17.68 -31.26
CA PRO A 401 24.06 -17.56 -32.52
C PRO A 401 23.42 -18.47 -33.59
N GLU A 402 23.21 -17.94 -34.81
CA GLU A 402 22.39 -18.54 -35.88
C GLU A 402 22.69 -20.03 -36.17
N GLU A 403 23.93 -20.47 -35.96
CA GLU A 403 24.38 -21.85 -36.20
C GLU A 403 23.81 -22.86 -35.19
N LEU A 404 23.66 -22.46 -33.92
CA LEU A 404 23.18 -23.35 -32.85
C LEU A 404 21.65 -23.43 -32.82
N GLY A 405 20.98 -22.31 -33.15
CA GLY A 405 19.52 -22.25 -33.27
C GLY A 405 18.99 -23.17 -34.38
N ARG A 406 19.69 -23.26 -35.52
CA ARG A 406 19.30 -24.13 -36.64
C ARG A 406 19.44 -25.63 -36.32
N GLN A 407 20.47 -26.04 -35.57
CA GLN A 407 20.64 -27.46 -35.20
C GLN A 407 19.60 -27.94 -34.17
N ILE A 408 19.20 -27.08 -33.24
CA ILE A 408 18.18 -27.39 -32.24
C ILE A 408 16.79 -27.42 -32.88
N TRP A 409 16.51 -26.50 -33.82
CA TRP A 409 15.23 -26.46 -34.53
C TRP A 409 15.01 -27.68 -35.44
N MET A 410 16.04 -28.15 -36.16
CA MET A 410 15.93 -29.38 -36.96
C MET A 410 15.66 -30.63 -36.11
N LYS A 411 16.35 -30.81 -34.97
CA LYS A 411 16.15 -31.98 -34.10
C LYS A 411 14.82 -31.99 -33.36
N THR A 412 14.22 -30.83 -33.14
CA THR A 412 12.93 -30.72 -32.43
C THR A 412 11.75 -30.95 -33.38
N MET A 413 11.90 -30.63 -34.68
CA MET A 413 10.91 -30.95 -35.72
C MET A 413 10.88 -32.43 -36.09
N GLU A 414 11.99 -33.16 -35.99
CA GLU A 414 12.00 -34.63 -36.17
C GLU A 414 11.29 -35.41 -35.05
N GLY A 415 11.11 -34.81 -33.86
CA GLY A 415 10.50 -35.47 -32.70
C GLY A 415 8.99 -35.29 -32.55
N CYS A 416 8.37 -34.39 -33.31
CA CYS A 416 6.96 -34.02 -33.14
C CYS A 416 6.02 -34.51 -34.26
N PHE A 417 6.54 -35.25 -35.26
CA PHE A 417 5.70 -35.96 -36.22
C PHE A 417 5.91 -37.46 -36.11
N HIS A 418 4.80 -38.17 -35.90
CA HIS A 418 4.59 -39.63 -36.02
C HIS A 418 4.74 -40.50 -34.76
N ARG A 419 3.59 -40.73 -34.10
CA ARG A 419 3.27 -42.05 -33.53
C ARG A 419 3.12 -43.05 -34.70
N GLY A 420 3.91 -44.12 -34.69
CA GLY A 420 3.57 -45.38 -35.35
C GLY A 420 4.32 -45.73 -36.64
N ILE A 421 5.17 -46.78 -36.51
CA ILE A 421 5.52 -47.81 -37.52
C ILE A 421 6.47 -47.41 -38.68
N LEU A 422 7.69 -47.96 -38.58
CA LEU A 422 8.50 -48.72 -39.55
C LEU A 422 8.53 -48.27 -41.04
N VAL A 423 9.74 -48.09 -41.59
CA VAL A 423 10.36 -48.94 -42.65
C VAL A 423 11.60 -48.24 -43.27
N THR A 424 12.73 -48.93 -43.11
CA THR A 424 13.98 -49.04 -43.91
C THR A 424 14.49 -47.90 -44.81
N GLY A 425 15.79 -47.67 -44.74
CA GLY A 425 16.61 -47.01 -45.76
C GLY A 425 17.84 -46.37 -45.17
#